data_AF-A0A102D7P6-F1
#
_entry.id   AF-A0A102D7P6-F1
#
_cell.length_a   1.000
_cell.length_b   1.000
_cell.length_c   1.000
_cell.angle_alpha   90.00
_cell.angle_beta   90.00
_cell.angle_gamma   90.00
#
_symmetry.space_group_name_H-M   'P 1'
#
loop_
_entity.id
_entity.type
_entity.pdbx_description
1 polymer ?
#
loop_
_entity_poly.entity_id
_entity_poly.type
_entity_poly.pdbx_seq_one_letter_code
_entity_poly.pdbx_strand_id
1 'polypeptide(L)'
;MSTPDLPLSPEDVAEIAAILDGTAYQRLDVTTARFRLRVARDGDGFTQEWTFGEDAAPAATVEAVATADTGPGIRAPLPGTFYRAPAPGAPPFVEPGATVGPDTVVGIIETMKLMNPVHAGAHGTIAEVLVDNATMVAKGTVLMRLDDTAP
;
A
#
# COMPACT_ATOMS: atom_id res chain seq x y z
N MET A 1 17.74 -7.74 -34.70
CA MET A 1 17.26 -7.82 -33.30
C MET A 1 18.23 -6.98 -32.49
N SER A 2 17.87 -5.73 -32.21
CA SER A 2 18.76 -4.81 -31.48
C SER A 2 18.75 -5.18 -30.00
N THR A 3 19.92 -5.56 -29.48
CA THR A 3 20.14 -5.72 -28.04
C THR A 3 19.88 -4.37 -27.37
N PRO A 4 19.01 -4.30 -26.34
CA PRO A 4 18.80 -3.05 -25.61
C PRO A 4 20.14 -2.57 -25.02
N ASP A 5 20.42 -1.27 -25.17
CA ASP A 5 21.57 -0.58 -24.59
C ASP A 5 21.46 -0.61 -23.07
N LEU A 6 21.89 -1.71 -22.45
CA LEU A 6 21.89 -1.88 -21.00
C LEU A 6 23.10 -1.11 -20.42
N PRO A 7 22.89 -0.24 -19.41
CA PRO A 7 23.97 0.54 -18.79
C PRO A 7 24.95 -0.30 -17.97
N LEU A 8 24.59 -1.55 -17.64
CA LEU A 8 25.46 -2.53 -17.01
C LEU A 8 25.35 -3.82 -17.81
N SER A 9 26.50 -4.37 -18.18
CA SER A 9 26.55 -5.63 -18.90
C SER A 9 26.22 -6.80 -17.95
N PRO A 10 25.73 -7.94 -18.46
CA PRO A 10 25.45 -9.11 -17.62
C PRO A 10 26.67 -9.61 -16.81
N GLU A 11 27.89 -9.35 -17.30
CA GLU A 11 29.14 -9.65 -16.61
C GLU A 11 29.37 -8.73 -15.40
N ASP A 12 29.11 -7.41 -15.51
CA ASP A 12 29.20 -6.46 -14.39
C ASP A 12 28.27 -6.87 -13.25
N VAL A 13 27.08 -7.36 -13.59
CA VAL A 13 26.06 -7.80 -12.63
C VAL A 13 26.47 -9.07 -11.91
N ALA A 14 27.08 -10.02 -12.63
CA ALA A 14 27.62 -11.24 -12.05
C ALA A 14 28.78 -10.93 -11.10
N GLU A 15 29.62 -9.94 -11.42
CA GLU A 15 30.70 -9.48 -10.54
C GLU A 15 30.14 -8.85 -9.26
N ILE A 16 29.13 -7.98 -9.37
CA ILE A 16 28.46 -7.38 -8.20
C ILE A 16 27.85 -8.45 -7.31
N ALA A 17 27.17 -9.45 -7.88
CA ALA A 17 26.58 -10.56 -7.11
C ALA A 17 27.65 -11.41 -6.41
N ALA A 18 28.78 -11.69 -7.07
CA ALA A 18 29.89 -12.43 -6.48
C ALA A 18 30.56 -11.65 -5.33
N ILE A 19 30.71 -10.32 -5.47
CA ILE A 19 31.21 -9.46 -4.40
C ILE A 19 30.25 -9.48 -3.21
N LEU A 20 28.94 -9.42 -3.44
CA LEU A 20 27.94 -9.48 -2.38
C LEU A 20 27.99 -10.80 -1.59
N ASP A 21 28.23 -11.94 -2.25
CA ASP A 21 28.36 -13.24 -1.55
C ASP A 21 29.54 -13.29 -0.58
N GLY A 22 30.64 -12.60 -0.90
CA GLY A 22 31.83 -12.49 -0.04
C GLY A 22 31.71 -11.48 1.10
N THR A 23 30.57 -10.78 1.22
CA THR A 23 30.35 -9.74 2.25
C THR A 23 29.19 -10.11 3.18
N ALA A 24 29.11 -9.45 4.34
CA ALA A 24 27.99 -9.64 5.27
C ALA A 24 26.67 -8.97 4.81
N TYR A 25 26.64 -8.37 3.61
CA TYR A 25 25.48 -7.63 3.13
C TYR A 25 24.43 -8.57 2.52
N GLN A 26 23.20 -8.49 3.02
CA GLN A 26 22.09 -9.35 2.57
C GLN A 26 21.27 -8.74 1.42
N ARG A 27 21.41 -7.43 1.20
CA ARG A 27 20.67 -6.67 0.20
C ARG A 27 21.51 -5.49 -0.28
N LEU A 28 21.53 -5.28 -1.59
CA LEU A 28 22.10 -4.12 -2.24
C LEU A 28 21.01 -3.40 -3.05
N ASP A 29 20.81 -2.11 -2.78
CA ASP A 29 19.86 -1.25 -3.49
C ASP A 29 20.66 -0.11 -4.12
N VAL A 30 20.90 -0.19 -5.43
CA VAL A 30 21.62 0.83 -6.19
C VAL A 30 20.58 1.66 -6.93
N THR A 31 20.48 2.94 -6.55
CA THR A 31 19.61 3.90 -7.23
C THR A 31 20.49 4.92 -7.94
N THR A 32 20.31 5.06 -9.25
CA THR A 32 20.93 6.09 -10.07
C THR A 32 19.85 6.96 -10.71
N ALA A 33 20.24 8.06 -11.35
CA ALA A 33 19.30 8.91 -12.09
C ALA A 33 18.61 8.21 -13.27
N ARG A 34 19.05 7.00 -13.65
CA ARG A 34 18.58 6.29 -14.85
C ARG A 34 17.96 4.93 -14.57
N PHE A 35 18.37 4.29 -13.47
CA PHE A 35 17.90 2.96 -13.12
C PHE A 35 17.98 2.71 -11.61
N ARG A 36 17.16 1.76 -11.17
CA ARG A 36 17.25 1.15 -9.85
C ARG A 36 17.53 -0.33 -10.01
N LEU A 37 18.54 -0.81 -9.30
CA LEU A 37 18.92 -2.21 -9.21
C LEU A 37 18.78 -2.66 -7.76
N ARG A 38 17.91 -3.65 -7.53
CA ARG A 38 17.80 -4.34 -6.25
C ARG A 38 18.34 -5.75 -6.38
N VAL A 39 19.29 -6.09 -5.51
CA VAL A 39 19.82 -7.44 -5.39
C VAL A 39 19.61 -7.90 -3.95
N ALA A 40 18.91 -9.03 -3.77
CA ALA A 40 18.68 -9.63 -2.46
C ALA A 40 19.07 -11.10 -2.48
N ARG A 41 19.65 -11.57 -1.38
CA ARG A 41 19.95 -12.98 -1.17
C ARG A 41 18.69 -13.70 -0.70
N ASP A 42 18.23 -14.69 -1.45
CA ASP A 42 17.11 -15.55 -1.08
C ASP A 42 17.61 -16.99 -1.07
N GLY A 43 17.68 -17.61 0.12
CA GLY A 43 17.98 -19.03 0.36
C GLY A 43 19.12 -19.65 -0.47
N ASP A 44 18.82 -19.99 -1.72
CA ASP A 44 19.66 -20.72 -2.66
C ASP A 44 20.27 -19.84 -3.78
N GLY A 45 20.07 -18.51 -3.76
CA GLY A 45 20.62 -17.62 -4.80
C GLY A 45 20.37 -16.12 -4.60
N PHE A 46 20.65 -15.37 -5.67
CA PHE A 46 20.42 -13.92 -5.72
C PHE A 46 19.21 -13.63 -6.61
N THR A 47 18.23 -12.91 -6.06
CA THR A 47 17.11 -12.36 -6.82
C THR A 47 17.46 -10.92 -7.19
N GLN A 48 17.42 -10.62 -8.50
CA GLN A 48 17.71 -9.30 -9.06
C GLN A 48 16.47 -8.70 -9.71
N GLU A 49 16.17 -7.45 -9.35
CA GLU A 49 15.09 -6.65 -9.94
C GLU A 49 15.67 -5.37 -10.53
N TRP A 50 15.44 -5.18 -11.83
CA TRP A 50 15.88 -4.02 -12.60
C TRP A 50 14.70 -3.14 -12.95
N THR A 51 14.83 -1.84 -12.74
CA THR A 51 13.87 -0.85 -13.22
C THR A 51 14.61 0.26 -13.96
N PHE A 52 14.27 0.51 -15.23
CA PHE A 52 14.86 1.56 -16.06
C PHE A 52 13.85 2.70 -16.25
N GLY A 53 14.28 3.95 -16.06
CA GLY A 53 13.61 5.17 -16.55
C GLY A 53 12.32 5.63 -15.84
N GLU A 54 12.48 6.70 -15.04
CA GLU A 54 11.53 7.79 -14.73
C GLU A 54 10.05 7.48 -14.48
N ASP A 55 9.72 7.08 -13.24
CA ASP A 55 8.82 7.86 -12.38
C ASP A 55 9.15 7.52 -10.92
N ALA A 56 10.09 8.27 -10.36
CA ALA A 56 10.30 8.32 -8.92
C ALA A 56 9.46 9.48 -8.38
N ALA A 57 8.14 9.28 -8.29
CA ALA A 57 7.35 10.06 -7.35
C ALA A 57 7.87 9.74 -5.92
N PRO A 58 8.12 10.76 -5.09
CA PRO A 58 8.75 10.55 -3.80
C PRO A 58 7.83 9.67 -2.96
N ALA A 59 8.40 8.59 -2.42
CA ALA A 59 7.77 7.80 -1.38
C ALA A 59 7.48 8.73 -0.20
N ALA A 60 6.25 9.26 -0.16
CA ALA A 60 5.64 9.70 1.07
C ALA A 60 5.68 8.48 2.00
N THR A 61 6.41 8.64 3.09
CA THR A 61 6.42 7.77 4.25
C THR A 61 4.98 7.45 4.62
N VAL A 62 4.48 6.31 4.15
CA VAL A 62 3.29 5.68 4.69
C VAL A 62 3.72 5.08 6.01
N GLU A 63 3.62 5.90 7.05
CA GLU A 63 3.56 5.46 8.43
C GLU A 63 2.29 4.62 8.54
N ALA A 64 2.42 3.35 8.14
CA ALA A 64 1.41 2.34 8.36
C ALA A 64 1.37 2.10 9.87
N VAL A 65 0.51 2.84 10.55
CA VAL A 65 -0.08 2.42 11.82
C VAL A 65 -0.89 1.16 11.53
N ALA A 66 -0.18 0.04 11.42
CA ALA A 66 -0.73 -1.28 11.61
C ALA A 66 -0.91 -1.48 13.12
N THR A 67 -1.84 -0.74 13.71
CA THR A 67 -2.43 -1.17 14.98
C THR A 67 -3.20 -2.44 14.66
N ALA A 68 -2.65 -3.57 15.11
CA ALA A 68 -3.33 -4.85 15.14
C ALA A 68 -4.51 -4.75 16.11
N ASP A 69 -5.58 -4.11 15.65
CA ASP A 69 -6.81 -3.99 16.40
C ASP A 69 -7.74 -5.13 15.98
N THR A 70 -7.88 -6.09 16.89
CA THR A 70 -8.64 -7.34 16.71
C THR A 70 -10.14 -7.14 16.97
N GLY A 71 -10.62 -5.90 17.10
CA GLY A 71 -12.04 -5.59 17.32
C GLY A 71 -12.92 -5.62 16.06
N PRO A 72 -14.25 -5.54 16.22
CA PRO A 72 -15.19 -5.35 15.11
C PRO A 72 -14.91 -4.01 14.43
N GLY A 73 -14.47 -4.07 13.18
CA GLY A 73 -14.07 -2.89 12.43
C GLY A 73 -14.22 -3.08 10.93
N ILE A 74 -14.53 -2.00 10.24
CA ILE A 74 -14.70 -1.98 8.79
C ILE A 74 -13.32 -1.97 8.16
N ARG A 75 -13.07 -2.92 7.26
CA ARG A 75 -11.75 -3.12 6.64
C ARG A 75 -11.77 -2.77 5.16
N ALA A 76 -10.62 -2.31 4.66
CA ALA A 76 -10.43 -2.06 3.24
C ALA A 76 -10.55 -3.37 2.43
N PRO A 77 -11.51 -3.48 1.50
CA PRO A 77 -11.68 -4.69 0.68
C PRO A 77 -10.56 -4.86 -0.35
N LEU A 78 -9.97 -3.75 -0.77
CA LEU A 78 -8.99 -3.63 -1.85
C LEU A 78 -7.90 -2.63 -1.44
N PRO A 79 -6.67 -2.76 -1.98
CA PRO A 79 -5.65 -1.73 -1.81
C PRO A 79 -5.96 -0.49 -2.68
N GLY A 80 -5.67 0.69 -2.16
CA GLY A 80 -5.87 1.95 -2.89
C GLY A 80 -5.91 3.16 -1.96
N THR A 81 -6.34 4.30 -2.49
CA THR A 81 -6.51 5.54 -1.72
C THR A 81 -7.90 5.61 -1.12
N PHE A 82 -8.01 5.65 0.21
CA PHE A 82 -9.28 5.77 0.91
C PHE A 82 -9.75 7.22 0.97
N TYR A 83 -11.01 7.45 0.63
CA TYR A 83 -11.68 8.74 0.80
C TYR A 83 -12.96 8.59 1.62
N ARG A 84 -13.17 9.57 2.51
CA ARG A 84 -14.31 9.64 3.41
C ARG A 84 -15.54 10.27 2.77
N ALA A 85 -15.39 10.94 1.63
CA ALA A 85 -16.43 11.67 0.91
C ALA A 85 -16.45 11.26 -0.57
N PRO A 86 -17.60 11.40 -1.28
CA PRO A 86 -17.71 11.04 -2.68
C PRO A 86 -16.93 11.98 -3.62
N ALA A 87 -16.65 13.20 -3.16
CA ALA A 87 -15.91 14.21 -3.90
C ALA A 87 -15.23 15.20 -2.94
N PRO A 88 -14.19 15.94 -3.37
CA PRO A 88 -13.58 17.00 -2.57
C PRO A 88 -14.63 18.06 -2.17
N GLY A 89 -14.71 18.38 -0.88
CA GLY A 89 -15.66 19.34 -0.34
C GLY A 89 -17.09 18.84 -0.16
N ALA A 90 -17.39 17.59 -0.56
CA ALA A 90 -18.65 16.94 -0.22
C ALA A 90 -18.64 16.44 1.24
N PRO A 91 -19.82 16.30 1.89
CA PRO A 91 -19.91 15.72 3.21
C PRO A 91 -19.40 14.27 3.21
N PRO A 92 -18.83 13.79 4.33
CA PRO A 92 -18.41 12.41 4.45
C PRO A 92 -19.62 11.47 4.35
N PHE A 93 -19.39 10.24 3.90
CA PHE A 93 -20.44 9.21 3.84
C PHE A 93 -21.00 8.89 5.24
N VAL A 94 -20.11 8.84 6.24
CA VAL A 94 -20.44 8.60 7.64
C VAL A 94 -19.52 9.41 8.57
N GLU A 95 -20.04 9.67 9.76
CA GLU A 95 -19.32 10.31 10.87
C GLU A 95 -19.38 9.42 12.12
N PRO A 96 -18.45 9.58 13.08
CA PRO A 96 -18.56 8.95 14.38
C PRO A 96 -19.93 9.20 15.02
N GLY A 97 -20.55 8.16 15.57
CA GLY A 97 -21.93 8.15 16.06
C GLY A 97 -22.98 7.76 15.03
N ALA A 98 -22.64 7.62 13.75
CA ALA A 98 -23.57 7.14 12.73
C ALA A 98 -23.83 5.63 12.85
N THR A 99 -25.10 5.23 12.80
CA THR A 99 -25.49 3.81 12.69
C THR A 99 -25.37 3.35 11.24
N VAL A 100 -24.70 2.21 11.02
CA VAL A 100 -24.48 1.60 9.71
C VAL A 100 -25.03 0.17 9.67
N GLY A 101 -25.46 -0.26 8.50
CA GLY A 101 -25.80 -1.65 8.19
C GLY A 101 -24.81 -2.25 7.17
N PRO A 102 -24.92 -3.53 6.85
CA PRO A 102 -23.98 -4.26 6.00
C PRO A 102 -23.82 -3.62 4.61
N ASP A 103 -24.91 -3.09 4.06
CA ASP A 103 -24.94 -2.44 2.74
C ASP A 103 -24.65 -0.93 2.79
N THR A 104 -24.42 -0.35 3.96
CA THR A 104 -24.13 1.08 4.09
C THR A 104 -22.73 1.38 3.56
N VAL A 105 -22.65 2.32 2.61
CA VAL A 105 -21.38 2.81 2.09
C VAL A 105 -20.78 3.78 3.11
N VAL A 106 -19.55 3.50 3.55
CA VAL A 106 -18.84 4.30 4.56
C VAL A 106 -17.68 5.10 3.98
N GLY A 107 -17.35 4.88 2.71
CA GLY A 107 -16.25 5.53 2.02
C GLY A 107 -16.07 4.97 0.62
N ILE A 108 -15.05 5.46 -0.07
CA ILE A 108 -14.62 4.93 -1.37
C ILE A 108 -13.11 4.66 -1.35
N ILE A 109 -12.69 3.67 -2.12
CA ILE A 109 -11.27 3.40 -2.40
C ILE A 109 -11.01 3.63 -3.87
N GLU A 110 -10.04 4.49 -4.17
CA GLU A 110 -9.54 4.69 -5.51
C GLU A 110 -8.47 3.65 -5.85
N THR A 111 -8.73 2.86 -6.87
CA THR A 111 -7.78 1.90 -7.43
C THR A 111 -7.68 2.15 -8.93
N MET A 112 -6.51 2.59 -9.42
CA MET A 112 -6.27 2.82 -10.86
C MET A 112 -7.35 3.70 -11.53
N LYS A 113 -7.70 4.84 -10.91
CA LYS A 113 -8.77 5.79 -11.33
C LYS A 113 -10.21 5.30 -11.18
N LEU A 114 -10.43 4.13 -10.58
CA LEU A 114 -11.77 3.63 -10.28
C LEU A 114 -12.14 3.87 -8.82
N MET A 115 -13.28 4.51 -8.58
CA MET A 115 -13.80 4.80 -7.24
C MET A 115 -14.72 3.67 -6.78
N ASN A 116 -14.19 2.76 -5.95
CA ASN A 116 -14.92 1.60 -5.47
C ASN A 116 -15.57 1.88 -4.11
N PRO A 117 -16.89 1.69 -3.95
CA PRO A 117 -17.56 1.88 -2.68
C PRO A 117 -17.10 0.86 -1.63
N VAL A 118 -16.84 1.35 -0.43
CA VAL A 118 -16.54 0.53 0.75
C VAL A 118 -17.82 0.40 1.55
N HIS A 119 -18.29 -0.84 1.71
CA HIS A 119 -19.47 -1.16 2.51
C HIS A 119 -19.06 -1.54 3.93
N ALA A 120 -19.91 -1.25 4.92
CA ALA A 120 -19.61 -1.59 6.31
C ALA A 120 -19.52 -3.10 6.54
N GLY A 121 -20.32 -3.91 5.83
CA GLY A 121 -20.32 -5.37 5.94
C GLY A 121 -20.83 -5.92 7.29
N ALA A 122 -21.20 -5.04 8.23
CA ALA A 122 -21.75 -5.37 9.53
C ALA A 122 -22.73 -4.29 10.00
N HIS A 123 -23.55 -4.63 11.00
CA HIS A 123 -24.38 -3.67 11.71
C HIS A 123 -23.61 -3.11 12.91
N GLY A 124 -23.73 -1.81 13.17
CA GLY A 124 -23.14 -1.19 14.35
C GLY A 124 -23.17 0.34 14.27
N THR A 125 -22.54 0.99 15.24
CA THR A 125 -22.33 2.44 15.25
C THR A 125 -20.85 2.74 15.02
N ILE A 126 -20.53 3.71 14.17
CA ILE A 126 -19.14 4.14 13.96
C ILE A 126 -18.61 4.76 15.25
N ALA A 127 -17.68 4.08 15.93
CA ALA A 127 -17.05 4.59 17.14
C ALA A 127 -16.01 5.67 16.81
N GLU A 128 -15.12 5.34 15.86
CA GLU A 128 -14.06 6.23 15.40
C GLU A 128 -13.63 5.88 13.97
N VAL A 129 -13.07 6.88 13.28
CA VAL A 129 -12.43 6.71 11.98
C VAL A 129 -10.93 6.67 12.21
N LEU A 130 -10.29 5.56 11.83
CA LEU A 130 -8.88 5.28 12.11
C LEU A 130 -7.95 5.73 10.98
N VAL A 131 -8.51 6.07 9.82
CA VAL A 131 -7.77 6.43 8.61
C VAL A 131 -8.23 7.80 8.11
N ASP A 132 -7.27 8.68 7.86
CA ASP A 132 -7.53 10.01 7.32
C ASP A 132 -8.06 9.97 5.88
N ASN A 133 -8.61 11.10 5.44
CA ASN A 133 -9.08 11.25 4.07
C ASN A 133 -7.89 11.35 3.10
N ALA A 134 -8.02 10.73 1.92
CA ALA A 134 -7.00 10.67 0.88
C ALA A 134 -5.72 9.92 1.32
N THR A 135 -5.89 8.87 2.13
CA THR A 135 -4.78 8.07 2.65
C THR A 135 -4.68 6.72 1.94
N MET A 136 -3.46 6.32 1.61
CA MET A 136 -3.20 4.99 1.03
C MET A 136 -3.41 3.89 2.06
N VAL A 137 -4.20 2.88 1.70
CA VAL A 137 -4.52 1.72 2.54
C VAL A 137 -4.24 0.41 1.80
N ALA A 138 -3.85 -0.62 2.56
CA ALA A 138 -3.71 -1.97 2.06
C ALA A 138 -5.01 -2.76 2.25
N LYS A 139 -5.16 -3.87 1.52
CA LYS A 139 -6.27 -4.80 1.76
C LYS A 139 -6.25 -5.30 3.20
N GLY A 140 -7.37 -5.18 3.89
CA GLY A 140 -7.53 -5.63 5.28
C GLY A 140 -7.17 -4.58 6.34
N THR A 141 -6.63 -3.42 5.95
CA THR A 141 -6.43 -2.27 6.86
C THR A 141 -7.78 -1.88 7.49
N VAL A 142 -7.79 -1.66 8.80
CA VAL A 142 -8.99 -1.23 9.52
C VAL A 142 -9.18 0.26 9.25
N LEU A 143 -10.32 0.61 8.66
CA LEU A 143 -10.68 1.98 8.27
C LEU A 143 -11.43 2.70 9.38
N MET A 144 -12.37 1.98 10.00
CA MET A 144 -13.26 2.51 11.04
C MET A 144 -13.52 1.44 12.09
N ARG A 145 -13.63 1.85 13.36
CA ARG A 145 -14.05 0.98 14.45
C ARG A 145 -15.56 1.03 14.59
N LEU A 146 -16.18 -0.12 14.83
CA LEU A 146 -17.57 -0.22 15.24
C LEU A 146 -17.65 -0.37 16.75
N ASP A 147 -18.58 0.35 17.38
CA ASP A 147 -18.97 0.08 18.76
C ASP A 147 -19.84 -1.19 18.77
N ASP A 148 -19.47 -2.14 19.62
CA ASP A 148 -20.23 -3.38 19.89
C ASP A 148 -21.33 -3.17 20.94
N THR A 149 -21.67 -1.92 21.24
CA THR A 149 -22.81 -1.62 22.11
C THR A 149 -24.10 -1.81 21.33
N ALA A 150 -24.52 -3.06 21.16
CA ALA A 150 -25.92 -3.37 20.93
C ALA A 150 -26.74 -2.83 22.12
N PRO A 151 -27.97 -2.31 21.90
CA PRO A 151 -28.90 -2.02 23.00
C PRO A 151 -29.33 -3.29 23.74
#